data_AF-V4YBC7-F1
#
_entry.id   AF-V4YBC7-F1
#
_cell.length_a   1.000
_cell.length_b   1.000
_cell.length_c   1.000
_cell.angle_alpha   90.00
_cell.angle_beta   90.00
_cell.angle_gamma   90.00
#
_symmetry.space_group_name_H-M   'P 1'
#
loop_
_entity.id
_entity.type
_entity.pdbx_description
1 polymer ?
#
loop_
_entity_poly.entity_id
_entity_poly.type
_entity_poly.pdbx_seq_one_letter_code
_entity_poly.pdbx_strand_id
1 'polypeptide(L)'
;MRSLGLSIDWRREFTTNDDRYSKFITWQYETLKERGRLEKGLHPVKYCTEQENPVTTHDLLEGEDVEYQEYTLIRFSHAGESESGDDSDDGTIIPMATLRPETVRGVTNAYINPEATYVEATVDGEEWLVSTEAAEKLELQDHAVDIGRECPGSEVVGEHVTNPVTGDEILILPRNSSTPTARPASSCRCRPTAPTTISPCRRRKPNTDRLESYGIDPDEVDTIEPVPILDVDGYGEIPAKDAVESAGVTDSTDPELEDVTQDVYNAEFHTGTLHEEYGEYAGEVIEDVRDELAASYREHGAFGAMYDFPEPVVSRAGGKVVVAYQDTWFLTYNDDDWVDAAKRAVEQLDTTPDNTRDEYTHTIDWLNEWPCIRNYGLGTNLPWDDEFVIEPLSDSTIYMAYYTIA
;
A
#
# COMPACT_ATOMS: atom_id res chain seq x y z
N MET A 1 -27.35 9.36 32.56
CA MET A 1 -28.11 8.09 32.46
C MET A 1 -29.15 7.92 33.58
N ARG A 2 -28.81 8.01 34.88
CA ARG A 2 -29.80 7.95 35.97
C ARG A 2 -30.91 9.01 35.86
N SER A 3 -30.53 10.23 35.50
CA SER A 3 -31.48 11.34 35.25
C SER A 3 -32.42 11.10 34.06
N LEU A 4 -32.05 10.22 33.12
CA LEU A 4 -32.87 9.85 31.96
C LEU A 4 -33.89 8.75 32.31
N GLY A 5 -33.85 8.17 33.52
CA GLY A 5 -34.79 7.13 33.94
C GLY A 5 -34.56 5.76 33.30
N LEU A 6 -33.34 5.48 32.81
CA LEU A 6 -33.01 4.19 32.21
C LEU A 6 -33.08 3.06 33.24
N SER A 7 -33.64 1.92 32.84
CA SER A 7 -33.86 0.74 33.70
C SER A 7 -32.58 -0.10 33.84
N ILE A 8 -31.53 0.49 34.40
CA ILE A 8 -30.19 -0.12 34.54
C ILE A 8 -29.96 -0.58 35.98
N ASP A 9 -29.42 -1.78 36.17
CA ASP A 9 -28.94 -2.28 37.46
C ASP A 9 -27.54 -1.75 37.78
N TRP A 10 -27.48 -0.62 38.48
CA TRP A 10 -26.24 0.07 38.84
C TRP A 10 -25.30 -0.70 39.78
N ARG A 11 -25.73 -1.86 40.32
CA ARG A 11 -24.86 -2.69 41.16
C ARG A 11 -23.74 -3.36 40.35
N ARG A 12 -23.93 -3.48 39.03
CA ARG A 12 -23.03 -4.15 38.09
C ARG A 12 -22.17 -3.14 37.31
N GLU A 13 -22.05 -1.92 37.81
CA GLU A 13 -21.23 -0.88 37.23
C GLU A 13 -19.74 -1.19 37.51
N PHE A 14 -18.90 -1.15 36.49
CA PHE A 14 -17.46 -1.34 36.58
C PHE A 14 -16.74 -0.44 35.57
N THR A 15 -15.43 -0.31 35.74
CA THR A 15 -14.53 0.37 34.80
C THR A 15 -13.58 -0.64 34.18
N THR A 16 -13.21 -0.45 32.91
CA THR A 16 -12.29 -1.35 32.19
C THR A 16 -10.86 -1.32 32.75
N ASN A 17 -10.53 -0.33 33.57
CA ASN A 17 -9.26 -0.23 34.31
C ASN A 17 -9.35 -0.74 35.77
N ASP A 18 -10.39 -1.49 36.15
CA ASP A 18 -10.50 -2.11 37.48
C ASP A 18 -9.67 -3.41 37.53
N ASP A 19 -8.99 -3.67 38.65
CA ASP A 19 -8.16 -4.88 38.84
C ASP A 19 -8.95 -6.18 38.62
N ARG A 20 -10.23 -6.21 39.03
CA ARG A 20 -11.09 -7.41 38.89
C ARG A 20 -11.46 -7.65 37.42
N TYR A 21 -11.73 -6.58 36.68
CA TYR A 21 -11.96 -6.66 35.25
C TYR A 21 -10.68 -7.10 34.52
N SER A 22 -9.54 -6.54 34.91
CA SER A 22 -8.24 -6.92 34.36
C SER A 22 -7.95 -8.42 34.54
N LYS A 23 -8.35 -9.03 35.67
CA LYS A 23 -8.27 -10.48 35.87
C LYS A 23 -9.19 -11.29 34.95
N PHE A 24 -10.37 -10.77 34.63
CA PHE A 24 -11.27 -11.39 33.65
C PHE A 24 -10.66 -11.36 32.24
N ILE A 25 -10.07 -10.23 31.84
CA ILE A 25 -9.38 -10.09 30.55
C ILE A 25 -8.11 -10.95 30.48
N THR A 26 -7.35 -11.03 31.58
CA THR A 26 -6.20 -11.95 31.70
C THR A 26 -6.64 -13.38 31.39
N TRP A 27 -7.72 -13.85 32.04
CA TRP A 27 -8.26 -15.19 31.82
C TRP A 27 -8.70 -15.43 30.36
N GLN A 28 -9.35 -14.43 29.75
CA GLN A 28 -9.73 -14.50 28.34
C GLN A 28 -8.52 -14.73 27.44
N TYR A 29 -7.47 -13.94 27.61
CA TYR A 29 -6.27 -14.00 26.77
C TYR A 29 -5.45 -15.26 27.01
N GLU A 30 -5.30 -15.71 28.26
CA GLU A 30 -4.71 -17.03 28.56
C GLU A 30 -5.46 -18.15 27.84
N THR A 31 -6.80 -18.12 27.86
CA THR A 31 -7.63 -19.11 27.18
C THR A 31 -7.47 -19.05 25.66
N LEU A 32 -7.37 -17.85 25.07
CA LEU A 32 -7.12 -17.69 23.63
C LEU A 32 -5.75 -18.24 23.24
N LYS A 33 -4.71 -17.96 24.03
CA LYS A 33 -3.36 -18.48 23.82
C LYS A 33 -3.31 -20.01 23.92
N GLU A 34 -3.92 -20.58 24.97
CA GLU A 34 -3.99 -22.05 25.15
C GLU A 34 -4.67 -22.77 23.99
N ARG A 35 -5.56 -22.06 23.28
CA ARG A 35 -6.27 -22.57 22.09
C ARG A 35 -5.58 -22.25 20.77
N GLY A 36 -4.40 -21.64 20.80
CA GLY A 36 -3.68 -21.25 19.58
C GLY A 36 -4.40 -20.19 18.76
N ARG A 37 -5.18 -19.30 19.40
CA ARG A 37 -5.90 -18.20 18.74
C ARG A 37 -5.14 -16.87 18.76
N LEU A 38 -3.88 -16.94 19.16
CA LEU A 38 -2.98 -15.80 19.25
C LEU A 38 -1.67 -16.18 18.57
N GLU A 39 -1.25 -15.36 17.62
CA GLU A 39 0.01 -15.49 16.92
C GLU A 39 0.90 -14.29 17.23
N LYS A 40 2.21 -14.54 17.31
CA LYS A 40 3.22 -13.49 17.44
C LYS A 40 4.03 -13.50 16.16
N GLY A 41 4.09 -12.37 15.49
CA GLY A 41 4.75 -12.24 14.20
C GLY A 41 5.13 -10.80 13.91
N LEU A 42 5.86 -10.63 12.83
CA LEU A 42 6.22 -9.33 12.28
C LEU A 42 5.17 -8.95 11.24
N HIS A 43 4.42 -7.89 11.49
CA HIS A 43 3.31 -7.49 10.62
C HIS A 43 3.27 -5.98 10.40
N PRO A 44 2.71 -5.53 9.26
CA PRO A 44 2.52 -4.11 8.97
C PRO A 44 1.46 -3.49 9.89
N VAL A 45 1.84 -2.43 10.60
CA VAL A 45 0.95 -1.63 11.44
C VAL A 45 1.05 -0.16 11.08
N LYS A 46 -0.04 0.60 11.33
CA LYS A 46 0.02 2.07 11.27
C LYS A 46 0.96 2.52 12.39
N TYR A 47 1.98 3.31 12.08
CA TYR A 47 3.06 3.67 13.01
C TYR A 47 3.32 5.17 12.99
N CYS A 48 3.33 5.81 14.15
CA CYS A 48 3.64 7.23 14.28
C CYS A 48 5.14 7.42 14.47
N THR A 49 5.80 8.08 13.51
CA THR A 49 7.26 8.28 13.55
C THR A 49 7.71 9.24 14.67
N GLU A 50 6.85 10.17 15.09
CA GLU A 50 7.16 11.13 16.15
C GLU A 50 7.07 10.50 17.55
N GLN A 51 6.12 9.59 17.75
CA GLN A 51 5.91 8.93 19.05
C GLN A 51 6.62 7.58 19.14
N GLU A 52 7.15 7.09 18.02
CA GLU A 52 7.84 5.81 17.89
C GLU A 52 6.99 4.62 18.38
N ASN A 53 5.71 4.60 17.98
CA ASN A 53 4.79 3.53 18.37
C ASN A 53 3.72 3.23 17.31
N PRO A 54 3.17 2.00 17.31
CA PRO A 54 1.95 1.67 16.57
C PRO A 54 0.78 2.56 16.99
N VAL A 55 -0.07 2.96 16.06
CA VAL A 55 -1.27 3.76 16.29
C VAL A 55 -2.50 3.05 15.73
N THR A 56 -3.64 3.18 16.41
CA THR A 56 -4.92 2.66 15.92
C THR A 56 -5.72 3.77 15.24
N THR A 57 -6.81 3.42 14.55
CA THR A 57 -7.71 4.39 13.91
C THR A 57 -8.18 5.49 14.86
N HIS A 58 -8.38 5.18 16.14
CA HIS A 58 -8.81 6.17 17.14
C HIS A 58 -7.70 7.11 17.64
N ASP A 59 -6.44 6.83 17.31
CA ASP A 59 -5.29 7.68 17.61
C ASP A 59 -4.99 8.68 16.48
N LEU A 60 -5.72 8.60 15.37
CA LEU A 60 -5.54 9.46 14.20
C LEU A 60 -6.31 10.79 14.36
N LEU A 61 -5.75 11.82 13.74
CA LEU A 61 -6.34 13.16 13.58
C LEU A 61 -6.93 13.32 12.18
N GLU A 62 -6.21 12.83 11.17
CA GLU A 62 -6.60 12.84 9.76
C GLU A 62 -6.30 11.47 9.15
N GLY A 63 -7.17 10.98 8.27
CA GLY A 63 -7.01 9.69 7.60
C GLY A 63 -7.57 8.49 8.37
N GLU A 64 -8.63 8.66 9.17
CA GLU A 64 -9.28 7.55 9.89
C GLU A 64 -9.80 6.44 8.94
N ASP A 65 -10.31 6.84 7.78
CA ASP A 65 -10.84 5.92 6.74
C ASP A 65 -9.75 5.46 5.74
N VAL A 66 -8.50 5.88 5.92
CA VAL A 66 -7.39 5.56 5.00
C VAL A 66 -6.74 4.26 5.46
N GLU A 67 -6.83 3.25 4.60
CA GLU A 67 -6.14 1.98 4.76
C GLU A 67 -4.83 1.98 3.98
N TYR A 68 -3.82 1.30 4.53
CA TYR A 68 -2.60 1.08 3.79
C TYR A 68 -2.82 -0.02 2.76
N GLN A 69 -2.00 0.00 1.72
CA GLN A 69 -2.05 -0.99 0.65
C GLN A 69 -0.63 -1.39 0.24
N GLU A 70 -0.50 -2.62 -0.24
CA GLU A 70 0.75 -3.11 -0.77
C GLU A 70 1.00 -2.50 -2.15
N TYR A 71 2.13 -1.82 -2.29
CA TYR A 71 2.64 -1.38 -3.59
C TYR A 71 3.68 -2.36 -4.09
N THR A 72 3.58 -2.71 -5.38
CA THR A 72 4.61 -3.50 -6.04
C THR A 72 5.75 -2.59 -6.47
N LEU A 73 6.97 -2.88 -6.02
CA LEU A 73 8.18 -2.17 -6.40
C LEU A 73 8.81 -2.86 -7.62
N ILE A 74 8.68 -2.29 -8.81
CA ILE A 74 9.37 -2.81 -10.00
C ILE A 74 10.83 -2.38 -9.93
N ARG A 75 11.77 -3.34 -10.00
CA ARG A 75 13.19 -3.12 -9.75
C ARG A 75 13.94 -2.82 -11.05
N PHE A 76 13.83 -1.59 -11.53
CA PHE A 76 14.57 -1.16 -12.72
C PHE A 76 16.06 -1.06 -12.41
N SER A 77 16.91 -1.49 -13.32
CA SER A 77 18.37 -1.43 -13.14
C SER A 77 18.98 -0.30 -13.96
N HIS A 78 19.83 0.50 -13.33
CA HIS A 78 20.68 1.48 -13.98
C HIS A 78 22.10 0.90 -14.12
N ALA A 79 22.66 0.95 -15.33
CA ALA A 79 24.01 0.46 -15.57
C ALA A 79 25.02 1.40 -14.91
N GLY A 80 25.69 0.93 -13.85
CA GLY A 80 26.76 1.70 -13.21
C GLY A 80 27.97 1.81 -14.12
N GLU A 81 28.59 2.99 -14.19
CA GLU A 81 29.96 3.13 -14.69
C GLU A 81 30.93 2.48 -13.69
N SER A 82 31.14 1.17 -13.79
CA SER A 82 32.16 0.50 -12.99
C SER A 82 33.55 0.94 -13.46
N GLU A 83 34.19 1.87 -12.73
CA GLU A 83 35.60 2.24 -12.94
C GLU A 83 36.59 1.10 -12.59
N SER A 84 36.08 -0.02 -12.08
CA SER A 84 36.85 -1.21 -11.71
C SER A 84 36.43 -2.36 -12.63
N GLY A 85 37.32 -2.79 -13.53
CA GLY A 85 37.07 -3.90 -14.46
C GLY A 85 37.00 -5.28 -13.79
N ASP A 86 36.09 -5.45 -12.82
CA ASP A 86 35.60 -6.74 -12.36
C ASP A 86 34.19 -6.95 -12.94
N ASP A 87 33.96 -8.10 -13.56
CA ASP A 87 32.69 -8.54 -14.12
C ASP A 87 31.68 -8.90 -13.00
N SER A 88 31.36 -7.98 -12.09
CA SER A 88 30.15 -8.06 -11.25
C SER A 88 29.08 -7.14 -11.82
N ASP A 89 27.89 -7.71 -12.01
CA ASP A 89 26.68 -7.08 -12.53
C ASP A 89 26.04 -6.12 -11.49
N ASP A 90 26.87 -5.30 -10.83
CA ASP A 90 26.45 -4.39 -9.75
C ASP A 90 25.88 -3.09 -10.34
N GLY A 91 24.69 -3.20 -10.95
CA GLY A 91 23.87 -2.05 -11.34
C GLY A 91 23.12 -1.46 -10.14
N THR A 92 22.85 -0.16 -10.17
CA THR A 92 22.02 0.50 -9.15
C THR A 92 20.54 0.23 -9.44
N ILE A 93 19.79 -0.22 -8.44
CA ILE A 93 18.36 -0.48 -8.58
C ILE A 93 17.57 0.79 -8.30
N ILE A 94 16.66 1.15 -9.19
CA ILE A 94 15.75 2.28 -9.05
C ILE A 94 14.33 1.71 -8.92
N PRO A 95 13.89 1.34 -7.71
CA PRO A 95 12.59 0.72 -7.52
C PRO A 95 11.44 1.72 -7.75
N MET A 96 10.43 1.27 -8.48
CA MET A 96 9.29 2.08 -8.91
C MET A 96 7.98 1.46 -8.42
N ALA A 97 7.22 2.16 -7.58
CA ALA A 97 5.98 1.64 -7.02
C ALA A 97 4.82 1.76 -7.99
N THR A 98 4.07 0.67 -8.11
CA THR A 98 2.80 0.60 -8.83
C THR A 98 1.78 -0.23 -8.06
N LEU A 99 0.50 0.11 -8.24
CA LEU A 99 -0.64 -0.72 -7.83
C LEU A 99 -1.12 -1.63 -8.97
N ARG A 100 -0.51 -1.48 -10.14
CA ARG A 100 -0.88 -2.15 -11.38
C ARG A 100 0.34 -2.89 -11.94
N PRO A 101 0.80 -3.95 -11.25
CA PRO A 101 1.98 -4.72 -11.63
C PRO A 101 1.86 -5.33 -13.03
N GLU A 102 0.63 -5.63 -13.47
CA GLU A 102 0.33 -6.14 -14.80
C GLU A 102 0.79 -5.19 -15.91
N THR A 103 0.88 -3.88 -15.64
CA THR A 103 1.23 -2.89 -16.67
C THR A 103 2.72 -2.81 -16.99
N VAL A 104 3.59 -3.57 -16.31
CA VAL A 104 5.05 -3.50 -16.45
C VAL A 104 5.59 -3.66 -17.89
N ARG A 105 4.89 -4.37 -18.78
CA ARG A 105 5.33 -4.56 -20.17
C ARG A 105 5.08 -3.34 -21.05
N GLY A 106 4.14 -2.48 -20.68
CA GLY A 106 3.78 -1.30 -21.48
C GLY A 106 4.61 -0.06 -21.13
N VAL A 107 5.63 -0.21 -20.30
CA VAL A 107 6.36 0.92 -19.72
C VAL A 107 7.28 1.51 -20.75
N THR A 108 7.00 2.76 -21.12
CA THR A 108 7.74 3.49 -22.14
C THR A 108 8.79 4.43 -21.58
N ASN A 109 8.55 4.96 -20.38
CA ASN A 109 9.43 5.91 -19.71
C ASN A 109 9.20 5.88 -18.19
N ALA A 110 10.17 6.39 -17.45
CA ALA A 110 10.12 6.60 -16.01
C ALA A 110 9.97 8.09 -15.68
N TYR A 111 9.62 8.43 -14.43
CA TYR A 111 9.41 9.80 -14.00
C TYR A 111 10.03 10.12 -12.64
N ILE A 112 11.08 10.95 -12.59
CA ILE A 112 11.70 11.42 -11.34
C ILE A 112 11.32 12.87 -11.05
N ASN A 113 11.17 13.23 -9.77
CA ASN A 113 11.01 14.62 -9.38
C ASN A 113 12.38 15.30 -9.23
N PRO A 114 12.77 16.23 -10.13
CA PRO A 114 14.10 16.84 -10.07
C PRO A 114 14.34 17.72 -8.84
N GLU A 115 13.28 18.15 -8.15
CA GLU A 115 13.36 19.00 -6.96
C GLU A 115 13.41 18.20 -5.64
N ALA A 116 13.15 16.89 -5.69
CA ALA A 116 13.20 16.02 -4.51
C ALA A 116 14.63 15.54 -4.24
N THR A 117 14.90 15.25 -2.97
CA THR A 117 16.15 14.61 -2.54
C THR A 117 16.01 13.09 -2.60
N TYR A 118 17.02 12.46 -3.18
CA TYR A 118 17.18 11.02 -3.29
C TYR A 118 18.44 10.58 -2.55
N VAL A 119 18.48 9.30 -2.23
CA VAL A 119 19.60 8.66 -1.54
C VAL A 119 20.01 7.41 -2.30
N GLU A 120 21.31 7.30 -2.54
CA GLU A 120 21.98 6.05 -2.87
C GLU A 120 22.21 5.32 -1.54
N ALA A 121 21.53 4.19 -1.36
CA ALA A 121 21.55 3.41 -0.15
C ALA A 121 21.71 1.92 -0.45
N THR A 122 22.49 1.22 0.36
CA THR A 122 22.54 -0.24 0.32
C THR A 122 21.31 -0.77 1.04
N VAL A 123 20.41 -1.44 0.33
CA VAL A 123 19.19 -2.07 0.87
C VAL A 123 19.34 -3.58 0.75
N ASP A 124 19.38 -4.29 1.87
CA ASP A 124 19.58 -5.75 1.95
C ASP A 124 20.81 -6.27 1.19
N GLY A 125 21.85 -5.43 1.05
CA GLY A 125 23.09 -5.74 0.34
C GLY A 125 23.11 -5.35 -1.13
N GLU A 126 22.08 -4.69 -1.64
CA GLU A 126 22.00 -4.20 -3.03
C GLU A 126 21.95 -2.67 -3.08
N GLU A 127 22.59 -2.05 -4.07
CA GLU A 127 22.61 -0.59 -4.22
C GLU A 127 21.30 -0.08 -4.81
N TRP A 128 20.60 0.76 -4.06
CA TRP A 128 19.30 1.32 -4.45
C TRP A 128 19.35 2.84 -4.52
N LEU A 129 18.63 3.42 -5.47
CA LEU A 129 18.33 4.85 -5.52
C LEU A 129 16.85 5.06 -5.18
N VAL A 130 16.58 5.58 -3.98
CA VAL A 130 15.23 5.84 -3.48
C VAL A 130 15.12 7.25 -2.92
N SER A 131 13.90 7.75 -2.72
CA SER A 131 13.75 9.03 -2.01
C SER A 131 14.17 8.88 -0.55
N THR A 132 14.58 9.97 0.09
CA THR A 132 14.88 9.95 1.54
C THR A 132 13.70 9.39 2.35
N GLU A 133 12.46 9.78 2.01
CA GLU A 133 11.27 9.27 2.70
C GLU A 133 11.04 7.77 2.47
N ALA A 134 11.38 7.25 1.29
CA ALA A 134 11.24 5.82 1.00
C ALA A 134 12.30 4.99 1.75
N ALA A 135 13.54 5.49 1.87
CA ALA A 135 14.57 4.84 2.67
C ALA A 135 14.14 4.68 4.14
N GLU A 136 13.59 5.74 4.75
CA GLU A 136 13.05 5.70 6.12
C GLU A 136 11.89 4.67 6.25
N LYS A 137 11.01 4.60 5.26
CA LYS A 137 9.90 3.63 5.27
C LYS A 137 10.38 2.20 5.09
N LEU A 138 11.37 1.95 4.24
CA LEU A 138 11.96 0.63 4.04
C LEU A 138 12.62 0.13 5.32
N GLU A 139 13.38 0.99 6.01
CA GLU A 139 13.99 0.65 7.31
C GLU A 139 12.93 0.25 8.35
N LEU A 140 11.79 0.95 8.36
CA LEU A 140 10.66 0.60 9.23
C LEU A 140 9.90 -0.66 8.78
N GLN A 141 10.12 -1.18 7.58
CA GLN A 141 9.45 -2.35 7.01
C GLN A 141 10.38 -3.57 6.89
N ASP A 142 11.29 -3.74 7.85
CA ASP A 142 12.18 -4.89 7.98
C ASP A 142 13.26 -5.01 6.89
N HIS A 143 13.65 -3.89 6.28
CA HIS A 143 14.82 -3.85 5.39
C HIS A 143 16.05 -3.27 6.11
N ALA A 144 17.22 -3.85 5.84
CA ALA A 144 18.49 -3.28 6.28
C ALA A 144 18.92 -2.17 5.32
N VAL A 145 18.86 -0.91 5.76
CA VAL A 145 19.15 0.26 4.93
C VAL A 145 20.38 1.01 5.44
N ASP A 146 21.43 1.07 4.63
CA ASP A 146 22.64 1.87 4.89
C ASP A 146 22.71 3.03 3.88
N ILE A 147 22.44 4.26 4.34
CA ILE A 147 22.45 5.45 3.47
C ILE A 147 23.89 5.85 3.17
N GLY A 148 24.26 5.85 1.88
CA GLY A 148 25.57 6.24 1.39
C GLY A 148 25.66 7.72 1.03
N ARG A 149 24.98 8.12 -0.05
CA ARG A 149 25.07 9.48 -0.62
C ARG A 149 23.69 10.06 -0.87
N GLU A 150 23.50 11.34 -0.54
CA GLU A 150 22.33 12.11 -0.97
C GLU A 150 22.60 12.81 -2.31
N CYS A 151 21.64 12.75 -3.23
CA CYS A 151 21.70 13.42 -4.53
C CYS A 151 20.33 14.04 -4.88
N PRO A 152 20.30 15.20 -5.54
CA PRO A 152 19.06 15.76 -6.06
C PRO A 152 18.57 14.93 -7.26
N GLY A 153 17.26 14.77 -7.41
CA GLY A 153 16.69 13.99 -8.51
C GLY A 153 17.07 14.51 -9.89
N SER A 154 17.48 15.79 -10.00
CA SER A 154 17.98 16.38 -11.23
C SER A 154 19.25 15.73 -11.79
N GLU A 155 20.02 15.00 -10.99
CA GLU A 155 21.21 14.28 -11.47
C GLU A 155 20.85 13.02 -12.27
N VAL A 156 19.71 12.41 -11.96
CA VAL A 156 19.29 11.11 -12.51
C VAL A 156 18.29 11.30 -13.67
N VAL A 157 17.66 12.47 -13.74
CA VAL A 157 16.81 12.83 -14.88
C VAL A 157 17.66 12.91 -16.15
N GLY A 158 17.21 12.22 -17.20
CA GLY A 158 17.90 12.12 -18.49
C GLY A 158 18.71 10.84 -18.66
N GLU A 159 18.87 10.03 -17.61
CA GLU A 159 19.48 8.71 -17.70
C GLU A 159 18.48 7.65 -18.18
N HIS A 160 19.02 6.49 -18.56
CA HIS A 160 18.25 5.31 -18.96
C HIS A 160 18.29 4.23 -17.89
N VAL A 161 17.20 3.49 -17.77
CA VAL A 161 17.10 2.32 -16.89
C VAL A 161 16.52 1.14 -17.66
N THR A 162 16.89 -0.06 -17.27
CA THR A 162 16.43 -1.29 -17.91
C THR A 162 15.21 -1.82 -17.18
N ASN A 163 14.15 -2.15 -17.92
CA ASN A 163 12.98 -2.83 -17.39
C ASN A 163 13.31 -4.29 -17.06
N PRO A 164 13.11 -4.77 -15.82
CA PRO A 164 13.50 -6.13 -15.43
C PRO A 164 12.66 -7.22 -16.11
N VAL A 165 11.49 -6.88 -16.68
CA VAL A 165 10.58 -7.83 -17.32
C VAL A 165 10.76 -7.89 -18.84
N THR A 166 10.89 -6.74 -19.49
CA THR A 166 11.02 -6.67 -20.96
C THR A 166 12.48 -6.62 -21.43
N GLY A 167 13.39 -6.12 -20.59
CA GLY A 167 14.78 -5.83 -20.96
C GLY A 167 14.94 -4.54 -21.77
N ASP A 168 13.87 -3.75 -21.93
CA ASP A 168 13.93 -2.48 -22.67
C ASP A 168 14.62 -1.40 -21.85
N GLU A 169 15.44 -0.59 -22.52
CA GLU A 169 15.98 0.64 -21.96
C GLU A 169 14.94 1.76 -22.05
N ILE A 170 14.58 2.33 -20.91
CA ILE A 170 13.59 3.40 -20.81
C ILE A 170 14.23 4.69 -20.27
N LEU A 171 13.79 5.83 -20.80
CA LEU A 171 14.30 7.15 -20.42
C LEU A 171 13.62 7.66 -19.13
N ILE A 172 14.40 8.29 -18.25
CA ILE A 172 13.90 8.99 -17.06
C ILE A 172 13.52 10.43 -17.41
N LEU A 173 12.24 10.75 -17.32
CA LEU A 173 11.71 12.10 -17.57
C LEU A 173 11.45 12.89 -16.29
N PRO A 174 11.60 14.23 -16.29
CA PRO A 174 11.30 15.04 -15.12
C PRO A 174 9.79 15.20 -14.94
N ARG A 175 9.31 15.01 -13.71
CA ARG A 175 7.93 15.31 -13.32
C ARG A 175 7.85 16.09 -12.02
N ASN A 176 7.42 17.34 -12.09
CA ASN A 176 7.06 18.10 -10.90
C ASN A 176 5.66 17.67 -10.47
N SER A 177 5.55 17.08 -9.28
CA SER A 177 4.25 16.95 -8.63
C SER A 177 3.99 18.20 -7.78
N SER A 178 2.75 18.65 -7.74
CA SER A 178 2.30 19.73 -6.85
C SER A 178 2.23 19.30 -5.38
N THR A 179 2.53 18.05 -5.05
CA THR A 179 2.36 17.46 -3.71
C THR A 179 3.44 16.41 -3.44
N PRO A 180 4.55 16.79 -2.76
CA PRO A 180 5.66 15.88 -2.41
C PRO A 180 5.25 14.72 -1.50
N THR A 181 4.16 14.87 -0.75
CA THR A 181 3.82 14.03 0.41
C THR A 181 2.68 13.03 0.20
N ALA A 182 2.00 13.04 -0.95
CA ALA A 182 0.66 12.45 -1.05
C ALA A 182 0.58 11.02 -1.60
N ARG A 183 1.63 10.42 -2.16
CA ARG A 183 1.60 9.05 -2.74
C ARG A 183 2.99 8.43 -2.62
N PRO A 184 3.14 7.09 -2.54
CA PRO A 184 4.39 6.46 -2.13
C PRO A 184 5.58 7.05 -2.87
N ALA A 185 6.53 7.50 -2.08
CA ALA A 185 7.73 8.16 -2.51
C ALA A 185 8.73 7.17 -3.13
N SER A 186 8.24 6.16 -3.85
CA SER A 186 9.06 5.49 -4.85
C SER A 186 9.29 6.46 -5.99
N SER A 187 10.54 6.61 -6.36
CA SER A 187 11.06 7.65 -7.23
C SER A 187 10.37 7.76 -8.59
N CYS A 188 9.76 6.69 -9.09
CA CYS A 188 9.36 6.66 -10.49
C CYS A 188 7.99 6.03 -10.72
N ARG A 189 7.26 6.61 -11.68
CA ARG A 189 6.01 6.06 -12.19
C ARG A 189 6.26 5.47 -13.56
N CYS A 190 5.74 4.28 -13.76
CA CYS A 190 5.52 3.70 -15.07
C CYS A 190 4.02 3.80 -15.33
N ARG A 191 3.58 4.58 -16.32
CA ARG A 191 2.14 4.71 -16.65
C ARG A 191 1.91 4.46 -18.15
N PRO A 192 1.92 3.19 -18.58
CA PRO A 192 1.64 2.80 -19.96
C PRO A 192 0.27 3.25 -20.46
N THR A 193 -0.72 3.20 -19.57
CA THR A 193 -2.16 3.22 -19.93
C THR A 193 -2.98 4.15 -19.04
N ALA A 194 -2.37 5.08 -18.29
CA ALA A 194 -3.17 6.03 -17.52
C ALA A 194 -3.68 7.18 -18.41
N PRO A 195 -4.98 7.53 -18.37
CA PRO A 195 -5.53 8.71 -19.07
C PRO A 195 -4.77 10.01 -18.76
N THR A 196 -4.22 10.14 -17.55
CA THR A 196 -3.34 11.26 -17.17
C THR A 196 -2.02 11.35 -17.94
N THR A 197 -1.54 10.24 -18.51
CA THR A 197 -0.34 10.20 -19.37
C THR A 197 -0.71 10.55 -20.82
N ILE A 198 -1.95 10.23 -21.23
CA ILE A 198 -2.42 10.36 -22.62
C ILE A 198 -3.11 11.73 -22.88
N SER A 199 -3.72 12.33 -21.86
CA SER A 199 -4.28 13.68 -21.91
C SER A 199 -3.16 14.74 -21.85
N PRO A 200 -3.12 15.68 -22.79
CA PRO A 200 -2.36 15.63 -24.01
C PRO A 200 -0.90 16.11 -23.85
N CYS A 201 0.07 15.20 -24.06
CA CYS A 201 1.37 15.52 -24.69
C CYS A 201 1.22 16.32 -26.01
N ARG A 202 -0.01 16.41 -26.56
CA ARG A 202 -0.31 17.14 -27.80
C ARG A 202 -0.44 18.67 -27.70
N ARG A 203 -0.37 19.35 -26.53
CA ARG A 203 -0.53 20.83 -26.52
C ARG A 203 0.36 21.68 -25.63
N ARG A 204 1.20 21.10 -24.79
CA ARG A 204 2.43 21.79 -24.39
C ARG A 204 3.56 20.87 -24.77
N LYS A 205 4.30 21.24 -25.83
CA LYS A 205 5.69 20.82 -25.92
C LYS A 205 6.25 20.94 -24.50
N PRO A 206 6.76 19.88 -23.87
CA PRO A 206 7.54 20.06 -22.65
C PRO A 206 8.50 21.21 -22.94
N ASN A 207 8.54 22.23 -22.08
CA ASN A 207 9.36 23.42 -22.31
C ASN A 207 10.70 22.92 -22.87
N THR A 208 10.97 23.16 -24.15
CA THR A 208 12.11 22.52 -24.84
C THR A 208 13.39 22.87 -24.09
N ASP A 209 13.48 24.14 -23.68
CA ASP A 209 14.48 24.71 -22.78
C ASP A 209 14.67 23.94 -21.46
N ARG A 210 13.61 23.30 -20.94
CA ARG A 210 13.61 22.54 -19.69
C ARG A 210 14.10 21.11 -19.91
N LEU A 211 13.68 20.42 -20.97
CA LEU A 211 14.23 19.09 -21.29
C LEU A 211 15.70 19.18 -21.66
N GLU A 212 16.07 20.16 -22.48
CA GLU A 212 17.46 20.45 -22.85
C GLU A 212 18.32 20.77 -21.62
N SER A 213 17.74 21.42 -20.59
CA SER A 213 18.47 21.70 -19.34
C SER A 213 18.84 20.45 -18.53
N TYR A 214 18.15 19.33 -18.77
CA TYR A 214 18.47 18.02 -18.21
C TYR A 214 19.18 17.10 -19.23
N GLY A 215 19.62 17.63 -20.38
CA GLY A 215 20.31 16.85 -21.41
C GLY A 215 19.42 15.89 -22.21
N ILE A 216 18.09 15.99 -22.09
CA ILE A 216 17.14 15.15 -22.80
C ILE A 216 16.90 15.72 -24.20
N ASP A 217 17.04 14.88 -25.23
CA ASP A 217 16.66 15.24 -26.60
C ASP A 217 15.13 15.26 -26.73
N PRO A 218 14.50 16.42 -27.04
CA PRO A 218 13.06 16.49 -27.27
C PRO A 218 12.58 15.54 -28.39
N ASP A 219 13.43 15.26 -29.38
CA ASP A 219 13.08 14.36 -30.48
C ASP A 219 12.98 12.89 -29.99
N GLU A 220 13.79 12.49 -28.99
CA GLU A 220 13.69 11.17 -28.35
C GLU A 220 12.35 11.04 -27.60
N VAL A 221 11.92 12.10 -26.90
CA VAL A 221 10.62 12.14 -26.21
C VAL A 221 9.44 12.06 -27.18
N ASP A 222 9.54 12.73 -28.33
CA ASP A 222 8.49 12.73 -29.35
C ASP A 222 8.34 11.34 -30.04
N THR A 223 9.34 10.46 -29.94
CA THR A 223 9.26 9.07 -30.45
C THR A 223 8.61 8.08 -29.49
N ILE A 224 8.30 8.49 -28.26
CA ILE A 224 7.70 7.62 -27.26
C ILE A 224 6.22 7.40 -27.58
N GLU A 225 5.88 6.20 -28.03
CA GLU A 225 4.50 5.78 -28.34
C GLU A 225 3.98 4.80 -27.27
N PRO A 226 2.69 4.90 -26.86
CA PRO A 226 2.11 3.95 -25.91
C PRO A 226 2.12 2.52 -26.46
N VAL A 227 2.52 1.57 -25.62
CA VAL A 227 2.51 0.15 -25.94
C VAL A 227 1.20 -0.48 -25.44
N PRO A 228 0.38 -1.07 -26.33
CA PRO A 228 -0.82 -1.77 -25.92
C PRO A 228 -0.43 -3.08 -25.23
N ILE A 229 -1.08 -3.37 -24.09
CA ILE A 229 -0.76 -4.52 -23.22
C ILE A 229 -1.98 -5.40 -22.93
N LEU A 230 -3.17 -4.87 -23.19
CA LEU A 230 -4.45 -5.47 -22.86
C LEU A 230 -5.51 -4.98 -23.83
N ASP A 231 -6.54 -5.79 -24.02
CA ASP A 231 -7.74 -5.44 -24.77
C ASP A 231 -8.93 -5.34 -23.82
N VAL A 232 -9.75 -4.30 -23.99
CA VAL A 232 -11.01 -4.12 -23.25
C VAL A 232 -12.15 -4.01 -24.24
N ASP A 233 -13.17 -4.85 -24.08
CA ASP A 233 -14.37 -4.80 -24.91
C ASP A 233 -15.05 -3.42 -24.83
N GLY A 234 -15.16 -2.75 -25.98
CA GLY A 234 -15.76 -1.41 -26.08
C GLY A 234 -14.75 -0.27 -26.19
N TYR A 235 -13.46 -0.54 -25.99
CA TYR A 235 -12.36 0.37 -26.29
C TYR A 235 -11.57 -0.12 -27.51
N GLY A 236 -10.83 0.78 -28.15
CA GLY A 236 -9.84 0.45 -29.16
C GLY A 236 -8.51 0.03 -28.55
N GLU A 237 -7.46 0.05 -29.37
CA GLU A 237 -6.12 -0.47 -29.04
C GLU A 237 -5.48 0.18 -27.80
N ILE A 238 -5.87 1.41 -27.45
CA ILE A 238 -5.40 2.10 -26.24
C ILE A 238 -6.62 2.63 -25.48
N PRO A 239 -7.13 1.90 -24.47
CA PRO A 239 -8.36 2.25 -23.76
C PRO A 239 -8.35 3.66 -23.17
N ALA A 240 -7.24 4.06 -22.56
CA ALA A 240 -7.10 5.37 -21.98
C ALA A 240 -7.12 6.52 -23.00
N LYS A 241 -6.69 6.28 -24.25
CA LYS A 241 -6.78 7.30 -25.31
C LYS A 241 -8.23 7.50 -25.73
N ASP A 242 -8.92 6.39 -25.97
CA ASP A 242 -10.30 6.41 -26.44
C ASP A 242 -11.24 6.97 -25.36
N ALA A 243 -10.96 6.71 -24.09
CA ALA A 243 -11.70 7.28 -22.96
C ALA A 243 -11.55 8.81 -22.89
N VAL A 244 -10.33 9.33 -23.02
CA VAL A 244 -10.06 10.78 -23.01
C VAL A 244 -10.70 11.47 -24.21
N GLU A 245 -10.59 10.87 -25.40
CA GLU A 245 -11.22 11.40 -26.62
C GLU A 245 -12.76 11.36 -26.53
N SER A 246 -13.34 10.32 -25.94
CA SER A 246 -14.79 10.17 -25.76
C SER A 246 -15.36 11.12 -24.71
N ALA A 247 -14.63 11.36 -23.62
CA ALA A 247 -15.00 12.31 -22.58
C ALA A 247 -14.79 13.78 -23.01
N GLY A 248 -14.03 14.02 -24.08
CA GLY A 248 -13.76 15.38 -24.56
C GLY A 248 -12.85 16.19 -23.64
N VAL A 249 -12.09 15.52 -22.76
CA VAL A 249 -11.13 16.17 -21.86
C VAL A 249 -9.97 16.72 -22.68
N THR A 250 -9.71 18.02 -22.54
CA THR A 250 -8.67 18.71 -23.33
C THR A 250 -7.51 19.25 -22.51
N ASP A 251 -7.64 19.25 -21.18
CA ASP A 251 -6.63 19.78 -20.25
C ASP A 251 -6.39 18.83 -19.09
N SER A 252 -5.13 18.70 -18.66
CA SER A 252 -4.71 17.86 -17.54
C SER A 252 -5.21 18.35 -16.17
N THR A 253 -5.75 19.56 -16.10
CA THR A 253 -6.33 20.15 -14.89
C THR A 253 -7.85 20.01 -14.81
N ASP A 254 -8.46 19.35 -15.79
CA ASP A 254 -9.89 19.08 -15.79
C ASP A 254 -10.24 18.08 -14.66
N PRO A 255 -11.13 18.42 -13.73
CA PRO A 255 -11.55 17.51 -12.67
C PRO A 255 -12.18 16.21 -13.23
N GLU A 256 -12.78 16.26 -14.43
CA GLU A 256 -13.39 15.09 -15.07
C GLU A 256 -12.35 14.01 -15.45
N LEU A 257 -11.06 14.38 -15.52
CA LEU A 257 -9.97 13.44 -15.80
C LEU A 257 -9.81 12.37 -14.71
N GLU A 258 -10.11 12.70 -13.45
CA GLU A 258 -10.00 11.75 -12.35
C GLU A 258 -11.08 10.66 -12.46
N ASP A 259 -12.32 11.06 -12.70
CA ASP A 259 -13.46 10.16 -12.92
C ASP A 259 -13.21 9.25 -14.14
N VAL A 260 -12.78 9.83 -15.26
CA VAL A 260 -12.45 9.06 -16.48
C VAL A 260 -11.30 8.08 -16.23
N THR A 261 -10.31 8.46 -15.41
CA THR A 261 -9.21 7.56 -15.04
C THR A 261 -9.71 6.38 -14.22
N GLN A 262 -10.61 6.62 -13.26
CA GLN A 262 -11.17 5.58 -12.43
C GLN A 262 -12.05 4.62 -13.24
N ASP A 263 -12.86 5.14 -14.15
CA ASP A 263 -13.72 4.33 -15.03
C ASP A 263 -12.89 3.40 -15.93
N VAL A 264 -11.83 3.92 -16.55
CA VAL A 264 -10.90 3.10 -17.36
C VAL A 264 -10.22 2.04 -16.51
N TYR A 265 -9.74 2.39 -15.31
CA TYR A 265 -9.09 1.43 -14.43
C TYR A 265 -10.03 0.30 -14.01
N ASN A 266 -11.28 0.62 -13.68
CA ASN A 266 -12.28 -0.40 -13.34
C ASN A 266 -12.61 -1.28 -14.56
N ALA A 267 -12.75 -0.71 -15.75
CA ALA A 267 -13.00 -1.46 -16.96
C ALA A 267 -11.82 -2.40 -17.31
N GLU A 268 -10.59 -1.89 -17.26
CA GLU A 268 -9.37 -2.67 -17.48
C GLU A 268 -9.24 -3.80 -16.44
N PHE A 269 -9.56 -3.54 -15.18
CA PHE A 269 -9.46 -4.55 -14.14
C PHE A 269 -10.45 -5.70 -14.32
N HIS A 270 -11.74 -5.41 -14.52
CA HIS A 270 -12.80 -6.43 -14.56
C HIS A 270 -12.98 -7.10 -15.93
N THR A 271 -12.58 -6.44 -17.01
CA THR A 271 -12.85 -6.93 -18.38
C THR A 271 -11.61 -6.91 -19.29
N GLY A 272 -10.51 -6.33 -18.83
CA GLY A 272 -9.27 -6.27 -19.59
C GLY A 272 -8.62 -7.65 -19.68
N THR A 273 -8.32 -8.05 -20.92
CA THR A 273 -7.68 -9.32 -21.24
C THR A 273 -6.22 -9.07 -21.66
N LEU A 274 -5.27 -9.79 -21.06
CA LEU A 274 -3.83 -9.60 -21.34
C LEU A 274 -3.43 -10.12 -22.73
N HIS A 275 -2.48 -9.42 -23.36
CA HIS A 275 -1.94 -9.79 -24.68
C HIS A 275 -1.05 -11.04 -24.66
N GLU A 276 -0.74 -11.58 -25.84
CA GLU A 276 0.06 -12.81 -26.02
C GLU A 276 1.47 -12.75 -25.40
N GLU A 277 2.02 -11.54 -25.23
CA GLU A 277 3.35 -11.31 -24.64
C GLU A 277 3.45 -11.69 -23.16
N TYR A 278 2.32 -11.88 -22.49
CA TYR A 278 2.26 -12.34 -21.10
C TYR A 278 2.38 -13.87 -20.95
N GLY A 279 2.57 -14.61 -22.05
CA GLY A 279 2.89 -16.03 -22.01
C GLY A 279 1.75 -16.87 -21.44
N GLU A 280 1.93 -17.44 -20.25
CA GLU A 280 0.91 -18.27 -19.60
C GLU A 280 -0.32 -17.49 -19.13
N TYR A 281 -0.18 -16.18 -18.90
CA TYR A 281 -1.28 -15.29 -18.52
C TYR A 281 -1.96 -14.63 -19.73
N ALA A 282 -1.54 -14.97 -20.95
CA ALA A 282 -2.12 -14.42 -22.16
C ALA A 282 -3.58 -14.87 -22.34
N GLY A 283 -4.47 -13.93 -22.64
CA GLY A 283 -5.89 -14.21 -22.83
C GLY A 283 -6.70 -14.31 -21.53
N GLU A 284 -6.07 -14.15 -20.37
CA GLU A 284 -6.75 -14.15 -19.07
C GLU A 284 -7.16 -12.74 -18.65
N VAL A 285 -8.18 -12.66 -17.78
CA VAL A 285 -8.71 -11.40 -17.23
C VAL A 285 -7.82 -10.91 -16.09
N ILE A 286 -7.53 -9.61 -16.05
CA ILE A 286 -6.61 -9.02 -15.06
C ILE A 286 -7.03 -9.32 -13.61
N GLU A 287 -8.32 -9.21 -13.28
CA GLU A 287 -8.85 -9.53 -11.95
C GLU A 287 -8.45 -10.92 -11.45
N ASP A 288 -8.38 -11.90 -12.35
CA ASP A 288 -8.10 -13.30 -11.99
C ASP A 288 -6.59 -13.59 -11.84
N VAL A 289 -5.73 -12.87 -12.59
CA VAL A 289 -4.30 -13.21 -12.70
C VAL A 289 -3.35 -12.19 -12.07
N ARG A 290 -3.81 -11.00 -11.69
CA ARG A 290 -2.93 -9.90 -11.21
C ARG A 290 -2.06 -10.34 -10.03
N ASP A 291 -2.67 -10.98 -9.03
CA ASP A 291 -1.98 -11.32 -7.79
C ASP A 291 -1.00 -12.49 -8.00
N GLU A 292 -1.35 -13.46 -8.86
CA GLU A 292 -0.47 -14.55 -9.28
C GLU A 292 0.72 -14.05 -10.12
N LEU A 293 0.46 -13.13 -11.06
CA LEU A 293 1.49 -12.50 -11.89
C LEU A 293 2.47 -11.70 -11.04
N ALA A 294 1.97 -10.92 -10.07
CA ALA A 294 2.82 -10.17 -9.15
C ALA A 294 3.69 -11.10 -8.30
N ALA A 295 3.13 -12.20 -7.80
CA ALA A 295 3.87 -13.21 -7.04
C ALA A 295 4.97 -13.88 -7.88
N SER A 296 4.66 -14.25 -9.14
CA SER A 296 5.62 -14.85 -10.07
C SER A 296 6.81 -13.93 -10.34
N TYR A 297 6.57 -12.65 -10.64
CA TYR A 297 7.67 -11.69 -10.86
C TYR A 297 8.47 -11.36 -9.58
N ARG A 298 7.85 -11.48 -8.40
CA ARG A 298 8.57 -11.38 -7.11
C ARG A 298 9.50 -12.56 -6.90
N GLU A 299 9.06 -13.78 -7.19
CA GLU A 299 9.89 -14.99 -7.05
C GLU A 299 11.12 -14.94 -7.98
N HIS A 300 10.98 -14.35 -9.17
CA HIS A 300 12.08 -14.13 -10.11
C HIS A 300 12.96 -12.91 -9.78
N GLY A 301 12.67 -12.19 -8.68
CA GLY A 301 13.47 -11.05 -8.21
C GLY A 301 13.25 -9.75 -8.98
N ALA A 302 12.31 -9.70 -9.94
CA ALA A 302 12.01 -8.49 -10.70
C ALA A 302 11.17 -7.48 -9.90
N PHE A 303 10.33 -7.97 -8.98
CA PHE A 303 9.46 -7.16 -8.14
C PHE A 303 9.82 -7.28 -6.66
N GLY A 304 9.66 -6.18 -5.92
CA GLY A 304 9.58 -6.12 -4.46
C GLY A 304 8.20 -5.67 -4.01
N ALA A 305 8.03 -5.47 -2.71
CA ALA A 305 6.81 -4.97 -2.10
C ALA A 305 7.14 -3.90 -1.07
N MET A 306 6.23 -2.94 -0.91
CA MET A 306 6.29 -1.94 0.14
C MET A 306 4.87 -1.52 0.49
N TYR A 307 4.54 -1.44 1.78
CA TYR A 307 3.26 -0.94 2.23
C TYR A 307 3.30 0.57 2.38
N ASP A 308 2.26 1.25 1.90
CA ASP A 308 2.13 2.69 2.10
C ASP A 308 0.66 3.12 2.08
N PHE A 309 0.40 4.32 2.58
CA PHE A 309 -0.92 4.92 2.49
C PHE A 309 -1.11 5.60 1.12
N PRO A 310 -2.31 5.51 0.51
CA PRO A 310 -2.64 6.25 -0.71
C PRO A 310 -2.77 7.76 -0.48
N GLU A 311 -2.95 8.17 0.79
CA GLU A 311 -3.11 9.55 1.24
C GLU A 311 -2.35 9.77 2.55
N PRO A 312 -1.92 11.01 2.87
CA PRO A 312 -1.25 11.29 4.14
C PRO A 312 -2.14 11.00 5.36
N VAL A 313 -1.58 10.31 6.35
CA VAL A 313 -2.24 10.01 7.63
C VAL A 313 -1.49 10.72 8.75
N VAL A 314 -2.22 11.36 9.65
CA VAL A 314 -1.67 12.19 10.73
C VAL A 314 -2.19 11.72 12.08
N SER A 315 -1.28 11.53 13.03
CA SER A 315 -1.63 11.17 14.42
C SER A 315 -2.16 12.37 15.20
N ARG A 316 -2.89 12.14 16.30
CA ARG A 316 -3.32 13.19 17.23
C ARG A 316 -2.19 13.96 17.89
N ALA A 317 -0.99 13.38 17.93
CA ALA A 317 0.22 14.06 18.39
C ALA A 317 0.79 15.04 17.34
N GLY A 318 0.28 15.01 16.10
CA GLY A 318 0.78 15.81 14.98
C GLY A 318 1.90 15.14 14.18
N GLY A 319 2.29 13.91 14.54
CA GLY A 319 3.30 13.14 13.82
C GLY A 319 2.76 12.46 12.56
N LYS A 320 3.63 12.28 11.55
CA LYS A 320 3.36 11.53 10.32
C LYS A 320 3.15 10.05 10.67
N VAL A 321 2.12 9.45 10.08
CA VAL A 321 1.85 8.02 10.21
C VAL A 321 2.30 7.31 8.95
N VAL A 322 3.10 6.28 9.12
CA VAL A 322 3.64 5.41 8.06
C VAL A 322 3.32 3.96 8.38
N VAL A 323 3.59 3.05 7.46
CA VAL A 323 3.49 1.61 7.75
C VAL A 323 4.84 1.13 8.22
N ALA A 324 4.86 0.45 9.38
CA ALA A 324 6.05 -0.18 9.94
C ALA A 324 5.75 -1.63 10.27
N TYR A 325 6.76 -2.48 10.16
CA TYR A 325 6.73 -3.86 10.62
C TYR A 325 7.08 -3.87 12.11
N GLN A 326 6.20 -4.43 12.91
CA GLN A 326 6.37 -4.49 14.37
C GLN A 326 6.11 -5.91 14.84
N ASP A 327 6.96 -6.37 15.77
CA ASP A 327 6.80 -7.65 16.42
C ASP A 327 5.66 -7.53 17.42
N THR A 328 4.48 -8.05 17.07
CA THR A 328 3.25 -7.81 17.82
C THR A 328 2.35 -9.06 17.83
N TRP A 329 1.30 -9.02 18.62
CA TRP A 329 0.38 -10.14 18.86
C TRP A 329 -0.94 -9.93 18.12
N PHE A 330 -1.37 -10.96 17.40
CA PHE A 330 -2.59 -10.95 16.59
C PHE A 330 -3.58 -11.99 17.05
N LEU A 331 -4.87 -11.68 16.88
CA LEU A 331 -5.93 -12.68 16.89
C LEU A 331 -6.06 -13.26 15.48
N THR A 332 -5.98 -14.57 15.35
CA THR A 332 -6.01 -15.31 14.08
C THR A 332 -7.43 -15.51 13.56
N TYR A 333 -8.18 -14.41 13.36
CA TYR A 333 -9.59 -14.50 12.94
C TYR A 333 -9.80 -15.18 11.58
N ASN A 334 -8.77 -15.21 10.75
CA ASN A 334 -8.71 -15.89 9.46
C ASN A 334 -8.52 -17.41 9.54
N ASP A 335 -8.32 -17.99 10.73
CA ASP A 335 -8.27 -19.46 10.88
C ASP A 335 -9.57 -20.09 10.34
N ASP A 336 -9.47 -20.97 9.34
CA ASP A 336 -10.63 -21.60 8.67
C ASP A 336 -11.66 -22.16 9.67
N ASP A 337 -11.19 -22.84 10.72
CA ASP A 337 -12.07 -23.45 11.72
C ASP A 337 -12.76 -22.42 12.61
N TRP A 338 -12.15 -21.25 12.80
CA TRP A 338 -12.70 -20.13 13.56
C TRP A 338 -13.70 -19.33 12.71
N VAL A 339 -13.36 -19.03 11.45
CA VAL A 339 -14.24 -18.43 10.44
C VAL A 339 -15.54 -19.25 10.35
N ASP A 340 -15.41 -20.57 10.17
CA ASP A 340 -16.54 -21.49 10.10
C ASP A 340 -17.39 -21.48 11.39
N ALA A 341 -16.75 -21.37 12.56
CA ALA A 341 -17.46 -21.27 13.83
C ALA A 341 -18.21 -19.95 13.98
N ALA A 342 -17.62 -18.84 13.53
CA ALA A 342 -18.24 -17.51 13.55
C ALA A 342 -19.45 -17.47 12.60
N LYS A 343 -19.32 -18.00 11.37
CA LYS A 343 -20.45 -18.10 10.42
C LYS A 343 -21.62 -18.90 10.98
N ARG A 344 -21.36 -20.06 11.59
CA ARG A 344 -22.40 -20.86 12.27
C ARG A 344 -23.09 -20.11 13.42
N ALA A 345 -22.38 -19.22 14.11
CA ALA A 345 -22.97 -18.38 15.14
C ALA A 345 -23.83 -17.26 14.53
N VAL A 346 -23.36 -16.64 13.45
CA VAL A 346 -24.10 -15.63 12.69
C VAL A 346 -25.38 -16.21 12.09
N GLU A 347 -25.37 -17.44 11.57
CA GLU A 347 -26.58 -18.14 11.07
C GLU A 347 -27.70 -18.25 12.12
N GLN A 348 -27.34 -18.32 13.40
CA GLN A 348 -28.28 -18.42 14.52
C GLN A 348 -28.67 -17.07 15.12
N LEU A 349 -28.05 -15.98 14.67
CA LEU A 349 -28.34 -14.63 15.16
C LEU A 349 -29.69 -14.15 14.61
N ASP A 350 -30.51 -13.53 15.45
CA ASP A 350 -31.66 -12.74 14.99
C ASP A 350 -31.17 -11.34 14.63
N THR A 351 -31.17 -11.01 13.33
CA THR A 351 -30.75 -9.70 12.81
C THR A 351 -31.95 -8.78 12.59
N THR A 352 -31.79 -7.49 12.83
CA THR A 352 -32.79 -6.48 12.45
C THR A 352 -32.06 -5.22 11.99
N PRO A 353 -32.13 -4.87 10.70
CA PRO A 353 -32.88 -5.51 9.60
C PRO A 353 -32.30 -6.87 9.15
N ASP A 354 -33.05 -7.61 8.32
CA ASP A 354 -32.66 -8.97 7.89
C ASP A 354 -31.36 -8.98 7.05
N ASN A 355 -31.11 -7.93 6.28
CA ASN A 355 -29.93 -7.82 5.41
C ASN A 355 -28.61 -7.62 6.17
N THR A 356 -28.65 -7.30 7.47
CA THR A 356 -27.44 -7.15 8.30
C THR A 356 -26.66 -8.46 8.44
N ARG A 357 -27.30 -9.61 8.25
CA ARG A 357 -26.61 -10.91 8.26
C ARG A 357 -25.56 -11.03 7.15
N ASP A 358 -25.89 -10.51 5.98
CA ASP A 358 -25.00 -10.56 4.81
C ASP A 358 -23.77 -9.67 5.07
N GLU A 359 -23.96 -8.52 5.72
CA GLU A 359 -22.87 -7.63 6.16
C GLU A 359 -21.93 -8.35 7.14
N TYR A 360 -22.46 -9.03 8.16
CA TYR A 360 -21.62 -9.82 9.09
C TYR A 360 -20.84 -10.92 8.37
N THR A 361 -21.48 -11.63 7.43
CA THR A 361 -20.84 -12.71 6.68
C THR A 361 -19.71 -12.15 5.82
N HIS A 362 -19.96 -11.04 5.12
CA HIS A 362 -18.96 -10.34 4.34
C HIS A 362 -17.78 -9.86 5.21
N THR A 363 -18.04 -9.28 6.39
CA THR A 363 -16.98 -8.88 7.31
C THR A 363 -16.17 -10.07 7.80
N ILE A 364 -16.80 -11.21 8.12
CA ILE A 364 -16.09 -12.43 8.52
C ILE A 364 -15.18 -12.94 7.40
N ASP A 365 -15.63 -12.90 6.15
CA ASP A 365 -14.84 -13.32 4.99
C ASP A 365 -13.66 -12.39 4.69
N TRP A 366 -13.82 -11.10 4.99
CA TRP A 366 -12.80 -10.08 4.78
C TRP A 366 -11.78 -9.99 5.92
N LEU A 367 -12.18 -10.35 7.14
CA LEU A 367 -11.37 -10.15 8.34
C LEU A 367 -10.16 -11.09 8.36
N ASN A 368 -8.97 -10.50 8.29
CA ASN A 368 -7.70 -11.20 8.46
C ASN A 368 -7.28 -11.22 9.94
N GLU A 369 -5.99 -11.44 10.18
CA GLU A 369 -5.38 -11.29 11.49
C GLU A 369 -5.64 -9.88 12.07
N TRP A 370 -5.93 -9.80 13.37
CA TRP A 370 -6.26 -8.53 14.02
C TRP A 370 -5.23 -8.14 15.08
N PRO A 371 -4.57 -6.97 14.97
CA PRO A 371 -3.62 -6.51 15.97
C PRO A 371 -4.36 -6.24 17.28
N CYS A 372 -4.10 -7.07 18.30
CA CYS A 372 -4.91 -7.10 19.52
C CYS A 372 -4.26 -6.42 20.73
N ILE A 373 -3.13 -5.74 20.50
CA ILE A 373 -2.30 -5.10 21.51
C ILE A 373 -1.75 -3.74 21.05
N ARG A 374 -1.21 -2.98 22.01
CA ARG A 374 -0.55 -1.68 21.84
C ARG A 374 0.56 -1.50 22.87
N ASN A 375 1.48 -0.59 22.59
CA ASN A 375 2.67 -0.38 23.43
C ASN A 375 2.44 0.71 24.51
N TYR A 376 1.28 1.37 24.52
CA TYR A 376 0.97 2.48 25.42
C TYR A 376 -0.53 2.60 25.70
N GLY A 377 -0.88 3.36 26.75
CA GLY A 377 -2.27 3.69 27.10
C GLY A 377 -2.81 2.90 28.29
N LEU A 378 -4.07 3.20 28.67
CA LEU A 378 -4.74 2.57 29.82
C LEU A 378 -5.43 1.28 29.39
N GLY A 379 -5.10 0.15 30.01
CA GLY A 379 -5.76 -1.11 29.75
C GLY A 379 -5.19 -2.24 30.59
N THR A 380 -5.52 -3.47 30.21
CA THR A 380 -4.97 -4.68 30.84
C THR A 380 -3.69 -5.09 30.11
N ASN A 381 -2.59 -5.29 30.84
CA ASN A 381 -1.34 -5.80 30.26
C ASN A 381 -1.49 -7.26 29.82
N LEU A 382 -0.74 -7.65 28.79
CA LEU A 382 -0.70 -9.04 28.34
C LEU A 382 -0.01 -9.91 29.41
N PRO A 383 -0.59 -11.04 29.86
CA PRO A 383 -0.11 -11.76 31.05
C PRO A 383 1.30 -12.36 30.96
N TRP A 384 1.81 -12.53 29.74
CA TRP A 384 3.11 -13.13 29.45
C TRP A 384 4.06 -12.18 28.71
N ASP A 385 3.64 -10.94 28.47
CA ASP A 385 4.42 -9.93 27.75
C ASP A 385 4.05 -8.54 28.28
N ASP A 386 4.77 -8.09 29.31
CA ASP A 386 4.45 -6.84 30.02
C ASP A 386 4.72 -5.58 29.20
N GLU A 387 5.35 -5.71 28.02
CA GLU A 387 5.58 -4.63 27.07
C GLU A 387 4.27 -4.17 26.41
N PHE A 388 3.27 -5.05 26.37
CA PHE A 388 2.05 -4.84 25.61
C PHE A 388 0.81 -4.72 26.49
N VAL A 389 -0.04 -3.77 26.13
CA VAL A 389 -1.37 -3.55 26.68
C VAL A 389 -2.39 -4.02 25.66
N ILE A 390 -3.43 -4.71 26.11
CA ILE A 390 -4.53 -5.11 25.23
C ILE A 390 -5.29 -3.87 24.74
N GLU A 391 -5.63 -3.88 23.46
CA GLU A 391 -6.34 -2.77 22.81
C GLU A 391 -7.87 -2.81 23.08
N PRO A 392 -8.57 -1.65 23.07
CA PRO A 392 -9.96 -1.54 23.54
C PRO A 392 -11.01 -2.36 22.76
N LEU A 393 -10.82 -2.66 21.48
CA LEU A 393 -11.75 -3.48 20.69
C LEU A 393 -11.58 -4.97 21.01
N SER A 394 -10.39 -5.39 21.46
CA SER A 394 -10.10 -6.77 21.80
C SER A 394 -10.44 -7.11 23.27
N ASP A 395 -10.35 -6.15 24.20
CA ASP A 395 -10.82 -6.33 25.59
C ASP A 395 -12.34 -6.15 25.77
N SER A 396 -13.08 -5.83 24.70
CA SER A 396 -14.51 -5.55 24.71
C SER A 396 -15.37 -6.56 23.94
N THR A 397 -14.87 -7.78 23.74
CA THR A 397 -15.57 -8.82 22.97
C THR A 397 -16.54 -9.67 23.81
N ILE A 398 -16.19 -10.00 25.06
CA ILE A 398 -16.99 -10.91 25.91
C ILE A 398 -17.34 -10.34 27.30
N TYR A 399 -17.16 -9.02 27.50
CA TYR A 399 -17.42 -8.34 28.78
C TYR A 399 -18.88 -8.45 29.24
N MET A 400 -19.81 -8.77 28.34
CA MET A 400 -21.20 -9.03 28.67
C MET A 400 -21.34 -10.21 29.65
N ALA A 401 -20.45 -11.20 29.58
CA ALA A 401 -20.40 -12.29 30.55
C ALA A 401 -19.99 -11.78 31.94
N TYR A 402 -19.05 -10.82 32.00
CA TYR A 402 -18.60 -10.21 33.25
C TYR A 402 -19.73 -9.43 33.95
N TYR A 403 -20.63 -8.77 33.21
CA TYR A 403 -21.81 -8.12 33.83
C TYR A 403 -22.61 -9.06 34.73
N THR A 404 -22.60 -10.38 34.49
CA THR A 404 -23.35 -11.35 35.30
C THR A 404 -22.78 -11.53 36.72
N ILE A 405 -21.51 -11.18 36.94
CA ILE A 405 -20.76 -11.36 38.20
C ILE A 405 -20.10 -10.08 38.75
N ALA A 406 -20.21 -8.95 38.02
CA ALA A 406 -19.62 -7.66 38.35
C ALA A 406 -19.95 -7.13 39.76
#